data_AF-A0A968X6K2-F1
#
_entry.id   AF-A0A968X6K2-F1
#
_cell.length_a   1.000
_cell.length_b   1.000
_cell.length_c   1.000
_cell.angle_alpha   90.00
_cell.angle_beta   90.00
_cell.angle_gamma   90.00
#
_symmetry.space_group_name_H-M   'P 1'
#
loop_
_entity.id
_entity.type
_entity.pdbx_description
1 polymer ?
#
loop_
_entity_poly.entity_id
_entity_poly.type
_entity_poly.pdbx_seq_one_letter_code
_entity_poly.pdbx_strand_id
1 'polypeptide(L)'
;MGSPLPLDPNEPSQLSRALVQLLVLSACRTALGNPKAELGFAGLSVQSGAKATIASLWSVDDRGTLVLMSEFYRSLKTADIKVSALRQAQIAMLKGDVTLNTIIDRSGGLPSSKTLVETVDRKLSHPYYWAAFTLIGNPW
;
A
#
# COMPACT_ATOMS: atom_id res chain seq x y z
N MET A 1 32.29 -16.24 -32.61
CA MET A 1 31.77 -17.25 -31.66
C MET A 1 32.62 -17.15 -30.41
N GLY A 2 32.22 -16.33 -29.44
CA GLY A 2 32.93 -16.19 -28.17
C GLY A 2 32.40 -17.25 -27.20
N SER A 3 33.28 -18.11 -26.70
CA SER A 3 32.96 -19.09 -25.67
C SER A 3 32.51 -18.36 -24.39
N PRO A 4 31.45 -18.82 -23.69
CA PRO A 4 31.07 -18.21 -22.43
C PRO A 4 32.19 -18.44 -21.40
N LEU A 5 32.54 -17.38 -20.67
CA LEU A 5 33.54 -17.44 -19.60
C LEU A 5 33.05 -18.39 -18.49
N PRO A 6 33.94 -19.19 -17.87
CA PRO A 6 33.56 -20.04 -16.76
C PRO A 6 33.20 -19.18 -15.56
N LEU A 7 32.03 -19.44 -14.97
CA LEU A 7 31.58 -18.77 -13.75
C LEU A 7 32.53 -19.17 -12.60
N ASP A 8 33.16 -18.17 -11.98
CA ASP A 8 33.98 -18.36 -10.79
C ASP A 8 33.08 -18.84 -9.63
N PRO A 9 33.34 -20.03 -9.03
CA PRO A 9 32.55 -20.55 -7.91
C PRO A 9 32.64 -19.70 -6.63
N ASN A 10 33.53 -18.69 -6.58
CA ASN A 10 33.70 -17.77 -5.46
C ASN A 10 33.26 -16.32 -5.75
N GLU A 11 32.60 -16.05 -6.89
CA GLU A 11 31.90 -14.77 -7.07
C GLU A 11 30.64 -14.78 -6.18
N PRO A 12 30.60 -13.99 -5.08
CA PRO A 12 29.36 -13.86 -4.32
C PRO A 12 28.32 -13.25 -5.25
N SER A 13 27.30 -14.03 -5.59
CA SER A 13 26.17 -13.61 -6.42
C SER A 13 25.78 -12.16 -6.12
N GLN A 14 26.19 -11.21 -6.97
CA GLN A 14 25.94 -9.78 -6.76
C GLN A 14 24.47 -9.39 -7.00
N LEU A 15 23.57 -10.37 -7.12
CA LEU A 15 22.21 -10.24 -6.63
C LEU A 15 22.23 -10.27 -5.09
N SER A 16 22.82 -9.21 -4.53
CA SER A 16 22.46 -8.73 -3.21
C SER A 16 20.94 -8.66 -3.17
N ARG A 17 20.32 -9.65 -2.51
CA ARG A 17 18.90 -9.76 -2.18
C ARG A 17 18.29 -8.35 -2.14
N ALA A 18 17.56 -7.93 -3.18
CA ALA A 18 16.96 -6.61 -3.19
C ALA A 18 16.02 -6.56 -1.98
N LEU A 19 16.45 -5.93 -0.90
CA LEU A 19 15.71 -5.85 0.36
C LEU A 19 14.53 -4.93 0.09
N VAL A 20 13.39 -5.51 -0.30
CA VAL A 20 12.12 -4.80 -0.48
C VAL A 20 11.80 -4.12 0.86
N GLN A 21 11.97 -2.80 0.91
CA GLN A 21 11.79 -2.04 2.16
C GLN A 21 10.32 -1.94 2.57
N LEU A 22 9.43 -1.96 1.58
CA LEU A 22 7.98 -1.92 1.71
C LEU A 22 7.34 -2.57 0.48
N LEU A 23 6.44 -3.53 0.70
CA LEU A 23 5.53 -4.05 -0.32
C LEU A 23 4.10 -3.57 -0.03
N VAL A 24 3.33 -3.20 -1.05
CA VAL A 24 1.93 -2.78 -0.89
C VAL A 24 1.03 -3.73 -1.68
N LEU A 25 0.13 -4.42 -1.00
CA LEU A 25 -0.80 -5.39 -1.57
C LEU A 25 -2.23 -4.83 -1.50
N SER A 26 -2.62 -4.06 -2.52
CA SER A 26 -3.88 -3.29 -2.55
C SER A 26 -5.13 -4.06 -2.99
N ALA A 27 -5.05 -5.39 -3.12
CA ALA A 27 -6.19 -6.25 -3.44
C ALA A 27 -6.98 -6.66 -2.19
N CYS A 28 -8.10 -7.35 -2.36
CA CYS A 28 -8.95 -7.84 -1.27
C CYS A 28 -8.28 -8.94 -0.43
N ARG A 29 -8.40 -8.85 0.90
CA ARG A 29 -8.00 -9.87 1.90
C ARG A 29 -6.54 -10.35 1.76
N THR A 30 -5.62 -9.47 1.43
CA THR A 30 -4.20 -9.82 1.21
C THR A 30 -3.41 -10.06 2.51
N ALA A 31 -3.95 -9.61 3.66
CA ALA A 31 -3.37 -9.83 4.98
C ALA A 31 -3.79 -11.16 5.62
N LEU A 32 -4.96 -11.69 5.22
CA LEU A 32 -5.50 -12.91 5.82
C LEU A 32 -4.96 -14.15 5.12
N GLY A 33 -4.59 -15.13 5.94
CA GLY A 33 -4.30 -16.49 5.46
C GLY A 33 -5.54 -17.35 5.32
N ASN A 34 -5.32 -18.55 4.79
CA ASN A 34 -6.29 -19.65 4.79
C ASN A 34 -5.54 -20.97 5.04
N PRO A 35 -6.21 -22.12 5.22
CA PRO A 35 -5.53 -23.38 5.51
C PRO A 35 -4.47 -23.83 4.47
N LYS A 36 -4.49 -23.27 3.25
CA LYS A 36 -3.47 -23.52 2.21
C LYS A 36 -2.35 -22.47 2.18
N ALA A 37 -2.52 -21.35 2.89
CA ALA A 37 -1.59 -20.22 2.94
C ALA A 37 -1.76 -19.49 4.28
N GLU A 38 -1.32 -20.10 5.38
CA GLU A 38 -1.61 -19.66 6.76
C GLU A 38 -1.15 -18.22 7.05
N LEU A 39 -0.05 -17.80 6.44
CA LEU A 39 0.53 -16.47 6.62
C LEU A 39 -0.16 -15.38 5.80
N GLY A 40 -1.06 -15.74 4.88
CA GLY A 40 -1.55 -14.83 3.84
C GLY A 40 -0.42 -14.33 2.92
N PHE A 41 -0.77 -13.50 1.95
CA PHE A 41 0.24 -12.92 1.06
C PHE A 41 1.19 -11.97 1.81
N ALA A 42 0.65 -11.22 2.79
CA ALA A 42 1.44 -10.31 3.58
C ALA A 42 2.50 -11.02 4.43
N GLY A 43 2.13 -12.06 5.19
CA GLY A 43 3.10 -12.81 5.98
C GLY A 43 4.10 -13.57 5.10
N LEU A 44 3.66 -14.13 3.97
CA LEU A 44 4.57 -14.77 3.00
C LEU A 44 5.60 -13.78 2.45
N SER A 45 5.19 -12.54 2.15
CA SER A 45 6.12 -11.53 1.63
C SER A 45 7.17 -11.13 2.66
N VAL A 46 6.80 -10.99 3.94
CA VAL A 46 7.75 -10.70 5.03
C VAL A 46 8.69 -11.88 5.24
N GLN A 47 8.18 -13.11 5.23
CA GLN A 47 8.99 -14.34 5.29
C GLN A 47 9.97 -14.44 4.11
N SER A 48 9.57 -13.95 2.92
CA SER A 48 10.39 -13.93 1.71
C SER A 48 11.45 -12.81 1.68
N GLY A 49 11.47 -11.94 2.70
CA GLY A 49 12.51 -10.92 2.87
C GLY A 49 12.04 -9.48 2.67
N ALA A 50 10.75 -9.21 2.45
CA ALA A 50 10.23 -7.85 2.54
C ALA A 50 10.31 -7.36 4.00
N LYS A 51 10.86 -6.16 4.22
CA LYS A 51 10.95 -5.61 5.59
C LYS A 51 9.58 -5.29 6.17
N ALA A 52 8.69 -4.74 5.34
CA ALA A 52 7.32 -4.43 5.71
C ALA A 52 6.37 -4.67 4.54
N THR A 53 5.13 -5.00 4.86
CA THR A 53 4.06 -5.16 3.88
C THR A 53 2.79 -4.51 4.36
N ILE A 54 2.17 -3.68 3.51
CA ILE A 54 0.81 -3.19 3.71
C ILE A 54 -0.15 -4.13 3.00
N ALA A 55 -1.20 -4.54 3.68
CA ALA A 55 -2.18 -5.49 3.15
C ALA A 55 -3.57 -5.28 3.77
N SER A 56 -4.60 -5.84 3.13
CA SER A 56 -6.00 -5.66 3.50
C SER A 56 -6.57 -6.85 4.29
N LEU A 57 -7.38 -6.56 5.31
CA LEU A 57 -8.04 -7.55 6.16
C LEU A 57 -9.39 -8.02 5.58
N TRP A 58 -10.12 -7.16 4.86
CA TRP A 58 -11.39 -7.50 4.23
C TRP A 58 -11.41 -7.10 2.75
N SER A 59 -12.57 -7.30 2.09
CA SER A 59 -12.77 -6.87 0.71
C SER A 59 -12.84 -5.34 0.65
N VAL A 60 -11.96 -4.74 -0.13
CA VAL A 60 -11.79 -3.28 -0.21
C VAL A 60 -12.58 -2.70 -1.38
N ASP A 61 -12.96 -1.43 -1.25
CA ASP A 61 -13.58 -0.65 -2.33
C ASP A 61 -12.50 0.09 -3.12
N ASP A 62 -12.60 0.10 -4.45
CA ASP A 62 -11.59 0.67 -5.34
C ASP A 62 -11.42 2.18 -5.13
N ARG A 63 -12.52 2.92 -4.90
CA ARG A 63 -12.46 4.38 -4.70
C ARG A 63 -11.86 4.73 -3.35
N GLY A 64 -12.27 4.03 -2.29
CA GLY A 64 -11.66 4.17 -0.96
C GLY A 64 -10.17 3.83 -0.99
N THR A 65 -9.80 2.75 -1.69
CA THR A 65 -8.40 2.33 -1.86
C THR A 65 -7.60 3.37 -2.63
N LEU A 66 -8.16 3.94 -3.71
CA LEU A 66 -7.51 5.01 -4.48
C LEU A 66 -7.21 6.23 -3.59
N VAL A 67 -8.19 6.70 -2.81
CA VAL A 67 -8.02 7.86 -1.92
C VAL A 67 -6.99 7.55 -0.83
N LEU A 68 -7.11 6.40 -0.16
CA LEU A 68 -6.19 5.99 0.90
C LEU A 68 -4.75 5.88 0.39
N MET A 69 -4.54 5.17 -0.72
CA MET A 69 -3.20 4.92 -1.25
C MET A 69 -2.56 6.18 -1.81
N SER A 70 -3.35 7.06 -2.46
CA SER A 70 -2.85 8.35 -2.91
C SER A 70 -2.35 9.20 -1.74
N GLU A 71 -3.13 9.26 -0.66
CA GLU A 71 -2.74 10.01 0.54
C GLU A 71 -1.60 9.35 1.32
N PHE A 72 -1.56 8.02 1.35
CA PHE A 72 -0.48 7.24 1.93
C PHE A 72 0.85 7.54 1.22
N TYR A 73 0.92 7.41 -0.11
CA TYR A 73 2.14 7.67 -0.86
C TYR A 73 2.56 9.14 -0.80
N ARG A 74 1.60 10.07 -0.68
CA ARG A 74 1.91 11.48 -0.42
C ARG A 74 2.59 11.65 0.94
N SER A 75 2.00 11.09 1.99
CA SER A 75 2.52 11.16 3.36
C SER A 75 3.85 10.43 3.52
N LEU A 76 4.06 9.35 2.76
CA LEU A 76 5.28 8.54 2.78
C LEU A 76 6.52 9.33 2.33
N LYS A 77 6.36 10.37 1.51
CA LYS A 77 7.49 11.21 1.05
C LYS A 77 8.15 12.01 2.17
N THR A 78 7.42 12.28 3.26
CA THR A 78 7.86 13.15 4.36
C THR A 78 7.80 12.47 5.72
N ALA A 79 7.25 11.26 5.81
CA ALA A 79 7.12 10.54 7.06
C ALA A 79 8.44 9.86 7.44
N ASP A 80 8.84 10.02 8.70
CA ASP A 80 10.03 9.35 9.25
C ASP A 80 9.87 7.83 9.34
N ILE A 81 8.62 7.35 9.49
CA ILE A 81 8.29 5.92 9.63
C ILE A 81 7.13 5.52 8.71
N LYS A 82 7.21 4.33 8.11
CA LYS A 82 6.23 3.86 7.10
C LYS A 82 4.82 3.76 7.69
N VAL A 83 4.72 3.31 8.94
CA VAL A 83 3.43 3.17 9.64
C VAL A 83 2.78 4.51 9.94
N SER A 84 3.55 5.59 10.15
CA SER A 84 2.97 6.91 10.38
C SER A 84 2.36 7.48 9.12
N ALA A 85 2.94 7.23 7.95
CA ALA A 85 2.34 7.61 6.68
C ALA A 85 0.97 6.94 6.47
N LEU A 86 0.85 5.63 6.78
CA LEU A 86 -0.43 4.92 6.69
C LEU A 86 -1.44 5.50 7.68
N ARG A 87 -1.03 5.70 8.94
CA ARG A 87 -1.89 6.31 9.97
C ARG A 87 -2.35 7.72 9.58
N GLN A 88 -1.47 8.55 9.02
CA GLN A 88 -1.83 9.90 8.57
C GLN A 88 -2.91 9.86 7.49
N ALA A 89 -2.79 8.96 6.51
CA ALA A 89 -3.79 8.78 5.47
C ALA A 89 -5.14 8.30 6.04
N GLN A 90 -5.12 7.35 6.98
CA GLN A 90 -6.32 6.87 7.66
C GLN A 90 -7.02 7.97 8.47
N ILE A 91 -6.24 8.79 9.21
CA ILE A 91 -6.77 9.94 9.96
C ILE A 91 -7.35 10.99 9.02
N ALA A 92 -6.70 11.29 7.90
CA ALA A 92 -7.20 12.24 6.92
C ALA A 92 -8.56 11.79 6.35
N MET A 93 -8.71 10.50 6.02
CA MET A 93 -10.00 9.96 5.57
C MET A 93 -11.06 9.99 6.68
N LEU A 94 -10.70 9.59 7.90
CA LEU A 94 -11.59 9.64 9.07
C LEU A 94 -12.16 11.04 9.30
N LYS A 95 -11.33 12.08 9.15
CA LYS A 95 -11.75 13.49 9.29
C LYS A 95 -12.48 14.05 8.07
N GLY A 96 -12.41 13.36 6.93
CA GLY A 96 -12.92 13.87 5.65
C GLY A 96 -12.02 14.93 5.01
N ASP A 97 -10.76 15.03 5.44
CA ASP A 97 -9.77 16.00 4.93
C ASP A 97 -9.26 15.61 3.52
N VAL A 98 -9.39 14.33 3.16
CA VAL A 98 -9.01 13.80 1.84
C VAL A 98 -10.18 13.03 1.22
N THR A 99 -10.47 13.36 -0.03
CA THR A 99 -11.61 12.83 -0.80
C THR A 99 -11.24 12.61 -2.27
N LEU A 100 -12.14 12.03 -3.07
CA LEU A 100 -11.87 11.81 -4.50
C LEU A 100 -11.59 13.12 -5.24
N ASN A 101 -12.37 14.18 -4.96
CA ASN A 101 -12.15 15.49 -5.56
C ASN A 101 -10.76 16.03 -5.23
N THR A 102 -10.35 15.94 -3.95
CA THR A 102 -9.02 16.44 -3.56
C THR A 102 -7.89 15.72 -4.30
N ILE A 103 -8.04 14.43 -4.61
CA ILE A 103 -7.05 13.67 -5.38
C ILE A 103 -7.06 14.09 -6.85
N ILE A 104 -8.24 14.25 -7.45
CA ILE A 104 -8.40 14.70 -8.85
C ILE A 104 -7.81 16.10 -9.03
N ASP A 105 -8.12 17.03 -8.12
CA ASP A 105 -7.64 18.41 -8.14
C ASP A 105 -6.10 18.46 -8.07
N ARG A 106 -5.50 17.66 -7.18
CA ARG A 106 -4.04 17.52 -7.06
C ARG A 106 -3.39 16.90 -8.30
N SER A 107 -4.13 16.09 -9.05
CA SER A 107 -3.66 15.41 -10.26
C SER A 107 -3.81 16.28 -11.52
N GLY A 108 -4.35 17.49 -11.40
CA GLY A 108 -4.63 18.38 -12.54
C GLY A 108 -5.80 17.90 -13.41
N GLY A 109 -6.70 17.07 -12.86
CA GLY A 109 -7.88 16.58 -13.57
C GLY A 109 -8.98 17.62 -13.70
N LEU A 110 -9.92 17.37 -14.63
CA LEU A 110 -11.12 18.20 -14.77
C LEU A 110 -12.07 17.98 -13.58
N PRO A 111 -12.66 19.05 -13.01
CA PRO A 111 -13.63 18.92 -11.93
C PRO A 111 -14.86 18.16 -12.42
N SER A 112 -15.10 16.97 -11.87
CA SER A 112 -16.35 16.24 -12.06
C SER A 112 -17.49 16.92 -11.29
N SER A 113 -18.75 16.67 -11.67
CA SER A 113 -19.94 17.30 -11.08
C SER A 113 -19.93 17.28 -9.54
N LYS A 114 -19.79 18.45 -8.92
CA LYS A 114 -19.55 18.62 -7.47
C LYS A 114 -20.56 17.90 -6.58
N THR A 115 -21.85 17.91 -6.95
CA THR A 115 -22.95 17.37 -6.14
C THR A 115 -22.90 15.85 -5.96
N LEU A 116 -22.52 15.10 -7.01
CA LEU A 116 -22.42 13.64 -6.94
C LEU A 116 -21.19 13.20 -6.14
N VAL A 117 -20.11 13.98 -6.21
CA VAL A 117 -18.85 13.63 -5.55
C VAL A 117 -18.89 13.96 -4.05
N GLU A 118 -19.50 15.07 -3.63
CA GLU A 118 -19.64 15.41 -2.20
C GLU A 118 -20.39 14.34 -1.37
N THR A 119 -21.42 13.71 -1.95
CA THR A 119 -22.16 12.63 -1.28
C THR A 119 -21.32 11.36 -1.15
N VAL A 120 -20.52 11.06 -2.18
CA VAL A 120 -19.56 9.93 -2.15
C VAL A 120 -18.47 10.21 -1.12
N ASP A 121 -17.99 11.44 -1.03
CA ASP A 121 -16.88 11.85 -0.17
C ASP A 121 -17.19 11.63 1.33
N ARG A 122 -18.38 12.00 1.81
CA ARG A 122 -18.80 11.71 3.20
C ARG A 122 -18.93 10.22 3.48
N LYS A 123 -19.22 9.40 2.46
CA LYS A 123 -19.29 7.95 2.61
C LYS A 123 -17.89 7.36 2.84
N LEU A 124 -16.85 7.93 2.23
CA LEU A 124 -15.48 7.44 2.32
C LEU A 124 -14.83 7.66 3.70
N SER A 125 -15.37 8.53 4.56
CA SER A 125 -14.90 8.67 5.95
C SER A 125 -15.22 7.45 6.82
N HIS A 126 -16.18 6.61 6.40
CA HIS A 126 -16.54 5.41 7.14
C HIS A 126 -15.35 4.42 7.20
N PRO A 127 -15.04 3.81 8.36
CA PRO A 127 -13.85 2.95 8.55
C PRO A 127 -13.77 1.76 7.59
N TYR A 128 -14.90 1.30 7.06
CA TYR A 128 -14.95 0.29 6.00
C TYR A 128 -13.95 0.55 4.85
N TYR A 129 -13.77 1.82 4.46
CA TYR A 129 -12.97 2.21 3.30
C TYR A 129 -11.46 2.29 3.56
N TRP A 130 -11.03 2.48 4.80
CA TRP A 130 -9.62 2.77 5.11
C TRP A 130 -9.03 1.90 6.23
N ALA A 131 -9.85 1.39 7.14
CA ALA A 131 -9.40 0.59 8.28
C ALA A 131 -9.02 -0.84 7.87
N ALA A 132 -9.30 -1.23 6.62
CA ALA A 132 -8.96 -2.55 6.08
C ALA A 132 -7.45 -2.77 6.02
N PHE A 133 -6.69 -1.69 5.82
CA PHE A 133 -5.26 -1.78 5.56
C PHE A 133 -4.45 -1.71 6.84
N THR A 134 -3.50 -2.63 6.97
CA THR A 134 -2.55 -2.72 8.08
C THR A 134 -1.14 -2.92 7.56
N LEU A 135 -0.14 -2.56 8.36
CA LEU A 135 1.27 -2.81 8.08
C LEU A 135 1.76 -3.99 8.92
N ILE A 136 2.41 -4.94 8.28
CA ILE A 136 3.00 -6.15 8.87
C ILE A 136 4.50 -6.13 8.64
N GLY A 137 5.31 -6.42 9.66
CA GLY A 137 6.77 -6.39 9.60
C GLY A 137 7.40 -5.18 10.29
N ASN A 138 8.62 -4.82 9.88
CA ASN A 138 9.41 -3.75 10.46
C ASN A 138 8.99 -2.35 9.92
N PRO A 139 8.39 -1.48 10.76
CA PRO A 139 7.88 -0.18 10.32
C PRO A 139 8.97 0.88 10.07
N TRP A 140 10.22 0.62 10.46
CA TRP A 140 11.37 1.52 10.35
C TRP A 140 12.08 1.36 8.98
#